data_AF-A0A7X9NSG0-F1
#
_entry.id   AF-A0A7X9NSG0-F1
#
_cell.length_a   1.000
_cell.length_b   1.000
_cell.length_c   1.000
_cell.angle_alpha   90.00
_cell.angle_beta   90.00
_cell.angle_gamma   90.00
#
_symmetry.space_group_name_H-M   'P 1'
#
loop_
_entity.id
_entity.type
_entity.pdbx_description
1 polymer ?
#
loop_
_entity_poly.entity_id
_entity_poly.type
_entity_poly.pdbx_seq_one_letter_code
_entity_poly.pdbx_strand_id
1 'polypeptide(L)'
;MTTAKDIDRIIDHADRILKRQAKDFDYWNDMPGIIPVFRIGDWGWVSEEQWDAVFDGLPDWAPVAYEVDANDPDWEGLRDRIAAAVDRGGRQALWDWCQELQDDNEFDVVFWTQVGQDT
;
A
#
# COMPACT_ATOMS: atom_id res chain seq x y z
N MET A 1 6.67 18.37 10.34
CA MET A 1 7.37 18.39 9.05
C MET A 1 7.91 17.00 8.85
N THR A 2 7.30 16.30 7.90
CA THR A 2 7.62 14.94 7.50
C THR A 2 8.83 15.00 6.58
N THR A 3 9.74 14.04 6.69
CA THR A 3 10.94 14.00 5.84
C THR A 3 10.95 12.75 4.97
N ALA A 4 11.72 12.76 3.87
CA ALA A 4 11.96 11.57 3.07
C ALA A 4 12.41 10.36 3.91
N LYS A 5 13.24 10.60 4.93
CA LYS A 5 13.72 9.56 5.86
C LYS A 5 12.60 8.96 6.72
N ASP A 6 11.56 9.74 7.03
CA ASP A 6 10.40 9.22 7.76
C ASP A 6 9.55 8.34 6.85
N ILE A 7 9.41 8.70 5.58
CA ILE A 7 8.78 7.85 4.56
C ILE A 7 9.59 6.55 4.40
N ASP A 8 10.91 6.63 4.17
CA ASP A 8 11.78 5.45 4.03
C ASP A 8 11.64 4.47 5.19
N ARG A 9 11.60 4.96 6.43
CA ARG A 9 11.44 4.11 7.61
C ARG A 9 10.12 3.35 7.63
N ILE A 10 9.04 3.97 7.14
CA ILE A 10 7.71 3.35 7.06
C ILE A 10 7.71 2.31 5.96
N ILE A 11 8.24 2.64 4.77
CA ILE A 11 8.35 1.70 3.65
C ILE A 11 9.21 0.48 4.04
N ASP A 12 10.41 0.70 4.57
CA ASP A 12 11.30 -0.35 5.05
C ASP A 12 10.66 -1.24 6.14
N HIS A 13 9.84 -0.64 7.00
CA HIS A 13 9.10 -1.37 8.02
C HIS A 13 8.03 -2.26 7.40
N ALA A 14 7.18 -1.70 6.56
CA ALA A 14 6.11 -2.42 5.88
C ALA A 14 6.66 -3.54 4.99
N ASP A 15 7.68 -3.25 4.18
CA ASP A 15 8.34 -4.21 3.29
C ASP A 15 8.84 -5.46 4.01
N ARG A 16 9.51 -5.28 5.16
CA ARG A 16 10.05 -6.40 5.95
C ARG A 16 8.96 -7.33 6.47
N ILE A 17 7.77 -6.80 6.76
CA ILE A 17 6.65 -7.56 7.31
C ILE A 17 5.83 -8.17 6.17
N LEU A 18 5.38 -7.35 5.22
CA LEU A 18 4.53 -7.76 4.10
C LEU A 18 5.21 -8.84 3.26
N LYS A 19 6.50 -8.70 2.94
CA LYS A 19 7.26 -9.72 2.20
C LYS A 19 7.26 -11.10 2.88
N ARG A 20 7.13 -11.16 4.20
CA ARG A 20 7.09 -12.43 4.97
C ARG A 20 5.68 -13.01 5.07
N GLN A 21 4.68 -12.14 5.04
CA GLN A 21 3.27 -12.52 5.21
C GLN A 21 2.62 -12.89 3.88
N ALA A 22 3.05 -12.26 2.78
CA ALA A 22 2.47 -12.43 1.47
C ALA A 22 2.38 -13.90 1.06
N LYS A 23 1.22 -14.27 0.52
CA LYS A 23 0.91 -15.59 -0.02
C LYS A 23 0.52 -15.49 -1.50
N ASP A 24 0.65 -16.59 -2.22
CA ASP A 24 0.19 -16.68 -3.59
C ASP A 24 -1.33 -16.52 -3.68
N PHE A 25 -1.83 -16.12 -4.85
CA PHE A 25 -3.27 -15.91 -5.09
C PHE A 25 -4.09 -17.16 -4.75
N ASP A 26 -3.61 -18.34 -5.17
CA ASP A 26 -4.30 -19.62 -4.99
C ASP A 26 -4.60 -19.92 -3.52
N TYR A 27 -3.70 -19.54 -2.60
CA TYR A 27 -3.92 -19.70 -1.16
C TYR A 27 -5.21 -18.98 -0.72
N TRP A 28 -5.41 -17.76 -1.19
CA TRP A 28 -6.57 -16.96 -0.82
C TRP A 28 -7.83 -17.37 -1.57
N ASN A 29 -7.70 -17.76 -2.83
CA ASN A 29 -8.84 -18.20 -3.65
C ASN A 29 -9.43 -19.55 -3.19
N ASP A 30 -8.61 -20.40 -2.54
CA ASP A 30 -9.05 -21.66 -1.95
C ASP A 30 -9.76 -21.50 -0.60
N MET A 31 -9.65 -20.32 0.03
CA MET A 31 -10.34 -20.05 1.29
C MET A 31 -11.85 -19.81 1.07
N PRO A 32 -12.70 -20.21 2.03
CA PRO A 32 -14.14 -20.07 1.88
C PRO A 32 -14.60 -18.61 1.97
N GLY A 33 -15.45 -18.20 1.02
CA GLY A 33 -16.09 -16.89 0.97
C GLY A 33 -15.32 -15.83 0.18
N ILE A 34 -15.81 -14.60 0.22
CA ILE A 34 -15.15 -13.42 -0.35
C ILE A 34 -14.22 -12.81 0.70
N ILE A 35 -12.94 -12.63 0.34
CA ILE A 35 -11.90 -12.19 1.26
C ILE A 35 -11.28 -10.88 0.75
N PRO A 36 -11.30 -9.80 1.56
CA PRO A 36 -10.59 -8.58 1.25
C PRO A 36 -9.08 -8.78 1.40
N VAL A 37 -8.33 -8.44 0.35
CA VAL A 37 -6.88 -8.62 0.27
C VAL A 37 -6.23 -7.42 -0.40
N PHE A 38 -4.94 -7.25 -0.15
CA PHE A 38 -4.07 -6.36 -0.91
C PHE A 38 -3.11 -7.18 -1.77
N ARG A 39 -3.00 -6.83 -3.06
CA ARG A 39 -1.87 -7.26 -3.90
C ARG A 39 -0.63 -6.50 -3.44
N ILE A 40 0.50 -7.18 -3.28
CA ILE A 40 1.77 -6.55 -2.90
C ILE A 40 2.83 -6.85 -3.96
N GLY A 41 2.84 -6.07 -5.05
CA GLY A 41 3.78 -6.18 -6.15
C GLY A 41 4.00 -7.64 -6.55
N ASP A 42 5.25 -8.08 -6.73
CA ASP A 42 5.54 -9.48 -7.04
C ASP A 42 5.51 -10.43 -5.82
N TRP A 43 5.34 -9.92 -4.60
CA TRP A 43 5.48 -10.75 -3.39
C TRP A 43 4.27 -11.63 -3.10
N GLY A 44 3.09 -11.26 -3.58
CA GLY A 44 1.88 -12.03 -3.34
C GLY A 44 0.74 -11.14 -2.87
N TRP A 45 -0.02 -11.66 -1.93
CA TRP A 45 -1.24 -11.09 -1.41
C TRP A 45 -1.27 -11.22 0.10
N VAL A 46 -1.83 -10.22 0.79
CA VAL A 46 -2.07 -10.22 2.23
C VAL A 46 -3.53 -9.92 2.51
N SER A 47 -4.09 -10.39 3.63
CA SER A 47 -5.43 -9.96 4.04
C SER A 47 -5.45 -8.50 4.47
N GLU A 48 -6.62 -7.88 4.44
CA GLU A 48 -6.85 -6.55 5.03
C GLU A 48 -6.43 -6.49 6.50
N GLU A 49 -6.69 -7.55 7.30
CA GLU A 49 -6.24 -7.62 8.70
C GLU A 49 -4.71 -7.63 8.83
N GLN A 50 -4.01 -8.35 7.95
CA GLN A 50 -2.55 -8.38 7.93
C GLN A 50 -1.98 -7.02 7.53
N TRP A 51 -2.60 -6.37 6.56
CA TRP A 51 -2.27 -5.01 6.13
C TRP A 51 -2.45 -4.02 7.29
N ASP A 52 -3.61 -3.99 7.94
CA ASP A 52 -3.88 -3.09 9.05
C ASP A 52 -2.89 -3.29 10.21
N ALA A 53 -2.55 -4.55 10.52
CA ALA A 53 -1.58 -4.87 11.56
C ALA A 53 -0.15 -4.36 11.27
N VAL A 54 0.22 -4.20 9.99
CA VAL A 54 1.54 -3.64 9.60
C VAL A 54 1.64 -2.16 9.98
N PHE A 55 0.52 -1.44 9.84
CA PHE A 55 0.44 0.00 10.05
C PHE A 55 -0.13 0.39 11.42
N ASP A 56 -0.47 -0.59 12.27
CA ASP A 56 -0.95 -0.32 13.63
C ASP A 56 0.08 0.50 14.43
N GLY A 57 -0.40 1.57 15.06
CA GLY A 57 0.43 2.53 15.78
C GLY A 57 1.28 3.47 14.91
N LEU A 58 1.20 3.38 13.58
CA LEU A 58 1.82 4.35 12.67
C LEU A 58 0.87 5.51 12.37
N PRO A 59 1.37 6.63 11.81
CA PRO A 59 0.51 7.72 11.36
C PRO A 59 -0.53 7.24 10.34
N ASP A 60 -1.72 7.84 10.37
CA ASP A 60 -2.88 7.48 9.55
C ASP A 60 -2.66 7.60 8.03
N TRP A 61 -1.68 8.40 7.62
CA TRP A 61 -1.25 8.53 6.23
C TRP A 61 -0.31 7.43 5.76
N ALA A 62 0.27 6.63 6.66
CA ALA A 62 1.30 5.63 6.34
C ALA A 62 0.85 4.57 5.32
N PRO A 63 -0.36 3.98 5.40
CA PRO A 63 -0.81 3.01 4.40
C PRO A 63 -0.90 3.64 3.00
N VAL A 64 -1.43 4.85 2.91
CA VAL A 64 -1.61 5.54 1.62
C VAL A 64 -0.26 5.98 1.05
N ALA A 65 0.70 6.39 1.89
CA ALA A 65 2.06 6.69 1.44
C ALA A 65 2.76 5.45 0.87
N TYR A 66 2.48 4.27 1.42
CA TYR A 66 3.00 3.00 0.91
C TYR A 66 2.39 2.65 -0.45
N GLU A 67 1.08 2.85 -0.62
CA GLU A 67 0.42 2.69 -1.91
C GLU A 67 0.97 3.64 -2.97
N VAL A 68 1.13 4.94 -2.66
CA VAL A 68 1.74 5.90 -3.59
C VAL A 68 3.15 5.48 -3.97
N ASP A 69 3.98 5.12 -2.98
CA ASP A 69 5.34 4.68 -3.23
C ASP A 69 5.41 3.49 -4.19
N ALA A 70 4.57 2.48 -3.95
CA ALA A 70 4.61 1.26 -4.72
C ALA A 70 4.10 1.44 -6.17
N ASN A 71 3.16 2.37 -6.37
CA ASN A 71 2.46 2.54 -7.65
C ASN A 71 2.96 3.73 -8.48
N ASP A 72 3.84 4.60 -7.97
CA ASP A 72 4.48 5.65 -8.78
C ASP A 72 5.89 5.18 -9.19
N PRO A 73 6.05 4.58 -10.39
CA PRO A 73 7.24 3.79 -10.71
C PRO A 73 8.52 4.60 -10.99
N ASP A 74 8.51 5.93 -10.94
CA ASP A 74 9.51 6.65 -11.74
C ASP A 74 9.99 8.03 -11.26
N TRP A 75 10.32 8.23 -9.96
CA TRP A 75 10.85 9.53 -9.52
C TRP A 75 12.05 9.50 -8.57
N GLU A 76 13.17 10.03 -9.07
CA GLU A 76 14.20 10.64 -8.22
C GLU A 76 13.52 11.66 -7.28
N GLY A 77 13.67 11.48 -5.98
CA GLY A 77 13.03 12.34 -4.98
C GLY A 77 11.57 12.00 -4.64
N LEU A 78 11.05 10.83 -5.03
CA LEU A 78 9.69 10.39 -4.68
C LEU A 78 9.40 10.51 -3.18
N ARG A 79 10.35 10.10 -2.32
CA ARG A 79 10.24 10.21 -0.86
C ARG A 79 10.05 11.64 -0.37
N ASP A 80 10.76 12.60 -0.96
CA ASP A 80 10.62 14.02 -0.64
C ASP A 80 9.25 14.55 -1.10
N ARG A 81 8.77 14.08 -2.25
CA ARG A 81 7.46 14.47 -2.80
C ARG A 81 6.30 13.93 -1.94
N ILE A 82 6.38 12.67 -1.50
CA ILE A 82 5.44 12.07 -0.53
C ILE A 82 5.47 12.85 0.78
N ALA A 83 6.65 13.13 1.33
CA ALA A 83 6.79 13.91 2.57
C ALA A 83 6.15 15.31 2.45
N ALA A 84 6.37 15.99 1.31
CA ALA A 84 5.75 17.28 1.02
C ALA A 84 4.22 17.20 0.89
N ALA A 85 3.67 16.12 0.32
CA ALA A 85 2.23 15.89 0.25
C ALA A 85 1.62 15.70 1.65
N VAL A 86 2.28 14.88 2.50
CA VAL A 86 1.89 14.70 3.91
C VAL A 86 1.86 16.02 4.66
N ASP A 87 2.89 16.86 4.51
CA ASP A 87 2.93 18.16 5.19
C ASP A 87 1.89 19.17 4.69
N ARG A 88 1.41 19.03 3.44
CA ARG A 88 0.41 19.92 2.84
C ARG A 88 -1.03 19.52 3.15
N GLY A 89 -1.33 18.23 3.20
CA GLY A 89 -2.71 17.75 3.34
C GLY A 89 -2.85 16.37 3.97
N GLY A 90 -1.78 15.82 4.55
CA GLY A 90 -1.78 14.54 5.24
C GLY A 90 -2.28 13.39 4.34
N ARG A 91 -3.10 12.52 4.93
CA ARG A 91 -3.69 11.36 4.25
C ARG A 91 -4.49 11.75 3.01
N GLN A 92 -5.26 12.85 3.06
CA GLN A 92 -6.12 13.23 1.93
C GLN A 92 -5.32 13.59 0.69
N ALA A 93 -4.22 14.34 0.84
CA ALA A 93 -3.38 14.71 -0.30
C ALA A 93 -2.73 13.49 -0.97
N LEU A 94 -2.38 12.46 -0.19
CA LEU A 94 -1.88 11.20 -0.74
C LEU A 94 -3.01 10.39 -1.40
N TRP A 95 -4.20 10.41 -0.83
CA TRP A 95 -5.35 9.73 -1.42
C TRP A 95 -5.73 10.32 -2.77
N ASP A 96 -5.74 11.65 -2.88
CA ASP A 96 -5.97 12.35 -4.14
C ASP A 96 -4.92 11.94 -5.20
N TRP A 97 -3.66 11.76 -4.80
CA TRP A 97 -2.59 11.24 -5.68
C TRP A 97 -2.84 9.79 -6.09
N CYS A 98 -3.25 8.90 -5.16
CA CYS A 98 -3.64 7.53 -5.55
C CYS A 98 -4.78 7.53 -6.58
N GLN A 99 -5.75 8.45 -6.46
CA GLN A 99 -6.83 8.58 -7.44
C GLN A 99 -6.32 9.02 -8.80
N GLU A 100 -5.38 9.96 -8.86
CA GLU A 100 -4.71 10.37 -10.10
C GLU A 100 -3.99 9.18 -10.76
N LEU A 101 -3.23 8.38 -9.99
CA LEU A 101 -2.58 7.17 -10.50
C LEU A 101 -3.59 6.13 -11.02
N GLN A 102 -4.74 5.98 -10.36
CA GLN A 102 -5.81 5.09 -10.82
C GLN A 102 -6.41 5.58 -12.15
N ASP A 103 -6.69 6.88 -12.26
CA ASP A 103 -7.26 7.49 -13.46
C ASP A 103 -6.29 7.38 -14.66
N ASP A 104 -4.98 7.45 -14.41
CA ASP A 104 -3.91 7.28 -15.41
C ASP A 104 -3.56 5.79 -15.69
N ASN A 105 -4.22 4.85 -15.01
CA ASN A 105 -3.98 3.41 -15.10
C ASN A 105 -2.53 3.00 -14.73
N GLU A 106 -1.99 3.67 -13.71
CA GLU A 106 -0.65 3.45 -13.13
C GLU A 106 -0.73 2.80 -11.73
N PHE A 107 -1.93 2.50 -11.23
CA PHE A 107 -2.16 1.92 -9.90
C PHE A 107 -2.34 0.39 -9.95
N ASP A 108 -1.27 -0.35 -10.25
CA ASP A 108 -1.31 -1.80 -10.48
C ASP A 108 -0.36 -2.65 -9.62
N VAL A 109 0.48 -2.03 -8.77
CA VAL A 109 1.50 -2.70 -7.95
C VAL A 109 0.94 -3.06 -6.57
N VAL A 110 0.41 -2.08 -5.84
CA VAL A 110 -0.22 -2.30 -4.53
C VAL A 110 -1.64 -1.76 -4.55
N PHE A 111 -2.61 -2.66 -4.44
CA PHE A 111 -4.03 -2.28 -4.47
C PHE A 111 -4.88 -3.25 -3.66
N TRP A 112 -5.96 -2.73 -3.10
CA TRP A 112 -7.01 -3.51 -2.44
C TRP A 112 -7.93 -4.16 -3.47
N THR A 113 -8.35 -5.40 -3.21
CA THR A 113 -9.44 -6.05 -3.94
C THR A 113 -10.05 -7.18 -3.10
N GLN A 114 -10.95 -7.94 -3.70
CA GLN A 114 -11.57 -9.10 -3.11
C GLN A 114 -11.28 -10.35 -3.94
N VAL A 115 -11.01 -11.46 -3.26
CA VAL A 115 -10.75 -12.77 -3.87
C VAL A 115 -11.67 -13.83 -3.30
N GLY A 116 -11.80 -14.95 -4.00
CA GLY A 116 -12.75 -16.01 -3.69
C GLY A 116 -14.00 -15.96 -4.56
N GLN A 117 -14.95 -16.84 -4.28
CA GLN A 117 -16.22 -16.93 -5.02
C GLN A 117 -17.40 -16.79 -4.06
N ASP A 118 -18.42 -16.04 -4.49
CA ASP A 118 -19.74 -16.08 -3.86
C ASP A 118 -20.30 -17.49 -4.05
N THR A 119 -20.41 -18.23 -2.94
CA THR A 119 -21.07 -19.54 -2.89
C THR A 119 -22.56 -19.45 -3.15
#